data_AF-A0A250LLN8-F1
#
_entry.id   AF-A0A250LLN8-F1
#
_cell.length_a   1.000
_cell.length_b   1.000
_cell.length_c   1.000
_cell.angle_alpha   90.00
_cell.angle_beta   90.00
_cell.angle_gamma   90.00
#
_symmetry.space_group_name_H-M   'P 1'
#
loop_
_entity.id
_entity.type
_entity.pdbx_description
1 polymer ?
#
loop_
_entity_poly.entity_id
_entity_poly.type
_entity_poly.pdbx_seq_one_letter_code
_entity_poly.pdbx_strand_id
1 'polypeptide(L)'
;MAREYPLEIENVGDDVYMLMSAGHHDPHVFMRHARSEGYDCPLGMPTHQWVKRTPAKGGDHSCWYHIVPEGARGAFPAPYAHEAYGDERYEVVAARAESEATQLISDRKIGSPSI
;
A
#
# COMPACT_ATOMS: atom_id res chain seq x y z
N MET A 1 13.31 -19.41 -6.73
CA MET A 1 13.97 -18.29 -6.01
C MET A 1 12.94 -17.20 -5.82
N ALA A 2 12.71 -16.76 -4.59
CA ALA A 2 11.90 -15.57 -4.33
C ALA A 2 12.64 -14.38 -4.96
N ARG A 3 11.95 -13.57 -5.77
CA ARG A 3 12.52 -12.32 -6.26
C ARG A 3 12.51 -11.37 -5.07
N GLU A 4 13.70 -10.94 -4.64
CA GLU A 4 13.81 -9.79 -3.76
C GLU A 4 13.48 -8.56 -4.60
N TYR A 5 12.40 -7.88 -4.25
CA TYR A 5 12.05 -6.62 -4.86
C TYR A 5 12.47 -5.52 -3.89
N PRO A 6 13.32 -4.57 -4.30
CA PRO A 6 13.60 -3.40 -3.48
C PRO A 6 12.30 -2.60 -3.29
N LEU A 7 12.24 -1.86 -2.18
CA LEU A 7 11.18 -0.88 -1.99
C LEU A 7 11.50 0.34 -2.86
N GLU A 8 10.86 0.41 -4.03
CA GLU A 8 10.93 1.52 -4.98
C GLU A 8 9.51 2.01 -5.25
N ILE A 9 9.25 3.32 -5.09
CA ILE A 9 7.92 3.88 -5.31
C ILE A 9 7.77 4.28 -6.78
N GLU A 10 6.81 3.66 -7.45
CA GLU A 10 6.42 4.00 -8.82
C GLU A 10 5.08 4.74 -8.77
N ASN A 11 5.02 5.94 -9.37
CA ASN A 11 3.75 6.56 -9.73
C ASN A 11 3.22 5.88 -11.00
N VAL A 12 2.11 5.17 -10.87
CA VAL A 12 1.49 4.37 -11.93
C VAL A 12 0.12 4.87 -12.33
N GLY A 13 -0.27 6.02 -11.79
CA GLY A 13 -1.45 6.75 -12.22
C GLY A 13 -1.10 7.78 -13.28
N ASP A 14 -2.12 8.21 -14.01
CA ASP A 14 -2.03 9.33 -14.94
C ASP A 14 -2.50 10.60 -14.19
N ASP A 15 -3.76 11.01 -14.37
CA ASP A 15 -4.37 12.15 -13.66
C ASP A 15 -4.67 11.90 -12.17
N VAL A 16 -4.68 10.63 -11.75
CA VAL A 16 -5.00 10.22 -10.37
C VAL A 16 -3.74 9.73 -9.69
N TYR A 17 -3.47 10.18 -8.47
CA TYR A 17 -2.33 9.68 -7.70
C TYR A 17 -2.51 8.20 -7.37
N MET A 18 -1.68 7.35 -8.00
CA MET A 18 -1.64 5.92 -7.73
C MET A 18 -0.17 5.53 -7.55
N LEU A 19 0.19 5.10 -6.34
CA LEU A 19 1.55 4.67 -6.02
C LEU A 19 1.58 3.16 -5.84
N MET A 20 2.64 2.54 -6.33
CA MET A 20 2.91 1.13 -6.07
C MET A 20 4.39 0.86 -5.87
N SER A 21 4.70 -0.32 -5.35
CA SER A 21 6.06 -0.84 -5.34
C SER A 21 6.00 -2.33 -5.63
N ALA A 22 6.88 -2.85 -6.48
CA ALA A 22 6.91 -4.29 -6.73
C ALA A 22 7.39 -5.01 -5.46
N GLY A 23 6.74 -6.11 -5.08
CA GLY A 23 7.09 -6.92 -3.91
C GLY A 23 6.01 -6.99 -2.82
N HIS A 24 6.24 -7.86 -1.84
CA HIS A 24 5.48 -7.86 -0.59
C HIS A 24 6.15 -6.88 0.39
N HIS A 25 5.65 -5.66 0.46
CA HIS A 25 6.11 -4.69 1.45
C HIS A 25 5.04 -4.45 2.51
N ASP A 26 5.50 -4.15 3.74
CA ASP A 26 4.61 -3.68 4.80
C ASP A 26 3.97 -2.33 4.38
N PRO A 27 2.64 -2.17 4.51
CA PRO A 27 1.95 -0.94 4.11
C PRO A 27 2.50 0.32 4.77
N HIS A 28 2.90 0.25 6.05
CA HIS A 28 3.42 1.40 6.78
C HIS A 28 4.86 1.73 6.40
N VAL A 29 5.69 0.72 6.12
CA VAL A 29 7.03 0.92 5.54
C VAL A 29 6.92 1.58 4.16
N PHE A 30 6.01 1.09 3.31
CA PHE A 30 5.73 1.67 2.00
C PHE A 30 5.31 3.14 2.10
N MET A 31 4.35 3.47 2.97
CA MET A 31 3.89 4.85 3.14
C MET A 31 4.98 5.77 3.69
N ARG A 32 5.76 5.32 4.69
CA ARG A 32 6.89 6.12 5.18
C ARG A 32 7.91 6.40 4.08
N HIS A 33 8.19 5.42 3.23
CA HIS A 33 9.12 5.61 2.14
C HIS A 33 8.58 6.56 1.07
N ALA A 34 7.30 6.42 0.67
CA ALA A 34 6.65 7.37 -0.24
C ALA A 34 6.70 8.81 0.28
N ARG A 35 6.43 9.05 1.57
CA ARG A 35 6.59 10.39 2.17
C ARG A 35 8.05 10.86 2.16
N SER A 36 9.02 9.96 2.40
CA SER A 36 10.45 10.32 2.36
C SER A 36 10.94 10.71 0.95
N GLU A 37 10.28 10.21 -0.09
CA GLU A 37 10.55 10.58 -1.49
C GLU A 37 9.80 11.86 -1.94
N GLY A 38 9.01 12.48 -1.07
CA GLY A 38 8.31 13.74 -1.35
C GLY A 38 6.92 13.59 -1.96
N TYR A 39 6.35 12.39 -1.98
CA TYR A 39 4.94 12.22 -2.37
C TYR A 39 4.04 12.71 -1.23
N ASP A 40 3.51 13.93 -1.33
CA ASP A 40 2.64 14.55 -0.32
C ASP A 40 1.14 14.48 -0.67
N CYS A 41 0.79 13.83 -1.77
CA CYS A 41 -0.60 13.65 -2.18
C CYS A 41 -1.41 12.84 -1.13
N PRO A 42 -2.72 13.12 -1.00
CA PRO A 42 -3.56 12.42 -0.04
C PRO A 42 -3.82 10.99 -0.56
N LEU A 43 -3.33 9.98 0.17
CA LEU A 43 -3.40 8.57 -0.24
C LEU A 43 -4.17 7.77 0.81
N GLY A 44 -4.86 6.72 0.36
CA GLY A 44 -5.49 5.74 1.23
C GLY A 44 -4.51 4.72 1.81
N MET A 45 -5.00 3.86 2.70
CA MET A 45 -4.22 2.73 3.21
C MET A 45 -3.78 1.81 2.04
N PRO A 46 -2.47 1.51 1.89
CA PRO A 46 -2.02 0.61 0.84
C PRO A 46 -2.66 -0.78 0.98
N THR A 47 -3.15 -1.30 -0.13
CA THR A 47 -3.69 -2.66 -0.22
C THR A 47 -2.70 -3.56 -0.93
N HIS A 48 -2.69 -4.84 -0.55
CA HIS A 48 -1.89 -5.82 -1.26
C HIS A 48 -2.59 -6.24 -2.56
N GLN A 49 -1.96 -5.99 -3.70
CA GLN A 49 -2.48 -6.31 -5.02
C GLN A 49 -1.53 -7.22 -5.78
N TRP A 50 -2.08 -8.04 -6.68
CA TRP A 50 -1.29 -8.75 -7.68
C TRP A 50 -1.39 -7.99 -8.99
N VAL A 51 -0.24 -7.61 -9.55
CA VAL A 51 -0.16 -6.70 -10.69
C VAL A 51 0.58 -7.36 -11.84
N LYS A 52 0.12 -7.12 -13.06
CA LYS A 52 0.80 -7.53 -14.29
C LYS A 52 1.10 -6.30 -15.14
N ARG A 53 2.33 -6.22 -15.65
CA ARG A 53 2.76 -5.19 -16.61
C ARG A 53 2.59 -5.68 -18.05
N THR A 54 2.05 -4.83 -18.92
CA THR A 54 2.02 -5.06 -20.37
C THR A 54 2.63 -3.87 -21.10
N PRO A 55 3.49 -4.06 -22.11
CA PRO A 55 4.06 -2.94 -22.86
C PRO A 55 2.97 -2.06 -23.48
N ALA A 56 3.13 -0.74 -23.39
CA ALA A 56 2.30 0.19 -24.12
C ALA A 56 2.78 0.26 -25.59
N LYS A 57 1.85 0.35 -26.55
CA LYS A 57 2.19 0.47 -27.97
C LYS A 57 2.30 1.95 -28.35
N GLY A 58 3.38 2.59 -27.92
CA GLY A 58 3.65 4.02 -28.13
C GLY A 58 2.86 4.94 -27.20
N GLY A 59 3.27 6.23 -27.14
CA GLY A 59 2.73 7.24 -26.23
C GLY A 59 3.70 7.63 -25.11
N ASP A 60 3.19 8.33 -24.08
CA ASP A 60 3.97 8.84 -22.94
C ASP A 60 4.27 7.79 -21.87
N HIS A 61 3.69 6.58 -22.00
CA HIS A 61 3.90 5.49 -21.05
C HIS A 61 4.70 4.35 -21.68
N SER A 62 5.59 3.74 -20.90
CA SER A 62 6.35 2.55 -21.30
C SER A 62 5.54 1.25 -21.13
N CYS A 63 4.64 1.21 -20.14
CA CYS A 63 3.79 0.06 -19.87
C CYS A 63 2.46 0.43 -19.19
N TRP A 64 1.52 -0.51 -19.25
CA TRP A 64 0.27 -0.51 -18.49
C TRP A 64 0.36 -1.48 -17.32
N TYR A 65 -0.24 -1.10 -16.20
CA TYR A 65 -0.35 -1.93 -15.00
C TYR A 65 -1.79 -2.43 -14.87
N HIS A 66 -1.94 -3.74 -14.65
CA HIS A 66 -3.24 -4.40 -14.50
C HIS A 66 -3.30 -5.10 -13.16
N ILE A 67 -4.29 -4.79 -12.34
CA ILE A 67 -4.61 -5.61 -11.16
C ILE A 67 -5.22 -6.92 -11.67
N VAL A 68 -4.65 -8.03 -11.25
CA VAL A 68 -4.99 -9.38 -11.70
C VAL A 68 -5.09 -10.33 -10.49
N PRO A 69 -5.71 -11.52 -10.64
CA PRO A 69 -5.68 -12.51 -9.58
C PRO A 69 -4.26 -13.03 -9.27
N GLU A 70 -4.08 -13.49 -8.03
CA GLU A 70 -2.88 -14.22 -7.62
C GLU A 70 -2.59 -15.42 -8.54
N GLY A 71 -1.32 -15.66 -8.83
CA GLY A 71 -0.89 -16.77 -9.69
C GLY A 71 -1.10 -16.55 -11.20
N ALA A 72 -1.69 -15.43 -11.62
CA ALA A 72 -1.74 -15.08 -13.03
C ALA A 72 -0.32 -15.00 -13.63
N ARG A 73 -0.14 -15.53 -14.85
CA ARG A 73 1.19 -15.61 -15.49
C ARG A 73 1.81 -14.22 -15.64
N GLY A 74 2.97 -14.04 -14.99
CA GLY A 74 3.73 -12.79 -15.00
C GLY A 74 3.22 -11.74 -14.00
N ALA A 75 2.27 -12.10 -13.13
CA ALA A 75 1.88 -11.25 -12.03
C ALA A 75 2.98 -11.18 -10.96
N PHE A 76 3.05 -10.06 -10.27
CA PHE A 76 3.89 -9.84 -9.12
C PHE A 76 3.08 -9.15 -8.01
N PRO A 77 3.38 -9.44 -6.74
CA PRO A 77 2.74 -8.76 -5.62
C PRO A 77 3.18 -7.29 -5.56
N ALA A 78 2.33 -6.40 -5.08
CA ALA A 78 2.66 -5.00 -4.85
C ALA A 78 1.74 -4.37 -3.78
N PRO A 79 2.24 -3.62 -2.78
CA PRO A 79 1.43 -2.58 -2.17
C PRO A 79 0.96 -1.59 -3.23
N TYR A 80 -0.32 -1.23 -3.17
CA TYR A 80 -0.95 -0.27 -4.05
C TYR A 80 -1.77 0.71 -3.21
N ALA A 81 -1.46 1.99 -3.33
CA ALA A 81 -2.21 3.08 -2.73
C ALA A 81 -2.74 3.98 -3.85
N HIS A 82 -3.99 4.42 -3.69
CA HIS A 82 -4.60 5.40 -4.57
C HIS A 82 -5.06 6.59 -3.75
N GLU A 83 -5.35 7.68 -4.46
CA GLU A 83 -5.88 8.89 -3.88
C GLU A 83 -7.10 8.62 -2.98
N ALA A 84 -7.10 9.20 -1.78
CA ALA A 84 -8.20 9.08 -0.84
C ALA A 84 -8.37 10.36 -0.04
N TYR A 85 -9.59 10.63 0.43
CA TYR A 85 -9.93 11.89 1.08
C TYR A 85 -10.66 11.69 2.41
N GLY A 86 -10.67 12.73 3.25
CA GLY A 86 -11.36 12.72 4.54
C GLY A 86 -10.90 11.59 5.44
N ASP A 87 -11.86 10.76 5.85
CA ASP A 87 -11.67 9.64 6.78
C ASP A 87 -11.01 8.41 6.16
N GLU A 88 -10.88 8.36 4.84
CA GLU A 88 -10.26 7.25 4.10
C GLU A 88 -8.74 7.43 3.94
N ARG A 89 -8.21 8.60 4.32
CA ARG A 89 -6.77 8.88 4.24
C ARG A 89 -5.97 7.95 5.15
N TYR A 90 -4.81 7.54 4.67
CA TYR A 90 -3.87 6.68 5.37
C TYR A 90 -3.61 7.16 6.80
N GLU A 91 -3.33 8.45 7.00
CA GLU A 91 -3.00 8.99 8.31
C GLU A 91 -4.18 8.88 9.30
N VAL A 92 -5.42 9.02 8.80
CA VAL A 92 -6.63 8.90 9.61
C VAL A 92 -6.91 7.44 9.95
N VAL A 93 -6.82 6.55 8.96
CA VAL A 93 -7.03 5.10 9.14
C VAL A 93 -5.96 4.51 10.07
N ALA A 94 -4.69 4.87 9.88
CA ALA A 94 -3.58 4.39 10.71
C ALA A 94 -3.75 4.85 12.17
N ALA A 95 -4.06 6.13 12.41
CA ALA A 95 -4.26 6.65 13.77
C ALA A 95 -5.46 5.99 14.49
N ARG A 96 -6.54 5.69 13.76
CA ARG A 96 -7.70 4.96 14.30
C ARG A 96 -7.30 3.55 14.71
N ALA A 97 -6.60 2.82 13.85
CA ALA A 97 -6.13 1.46 14.14
C ALA A 97 -5.19 1.40 15.35
N GLU A 98 -4.27 2.36 15.48
CA GLU A 98 -3.38 2.47 16.65
C GLU A 98 -4.16 2.74 17.95
N SER A 99 -5.19 3.60 17.88
CA SER A 99 -6.05 3.92 19.01
C SER A 99 -6.86 2.71 19.48
N GLU A 100 -7.47 1.98 18.55
CA GLU A 100 -8.22 0.76 18.82
C GLU A 100 -7.34 -0.34 19.42
N ALA A 101 -6.14 -0.55 18.86
CA ALA A 101 -5.18 -1.51 19.40
C ALA A 101 -4.76 -1.16 20.84
N THR A 102 -4.55 0.13 21.12
CA THR A 102 -4.20 0.62 22.47
C THR A 102 -5.33 0.38 23.47
N GLN A 103 -6.58 0.64 23.08
CA GLN A 103 -7.76 0.37 23.91
C GLN A 103 -7.90 -1.12 24.22
N LEU A 104 -7.77 -2.00 23.22
CA LEU A 104 -7.86 -3.45 23.41
C LEU A 104 -6.79 -3.98 24.39
N ILE A 105 -5.57 -3.45 24.31
CA ILE A 105 -4.50 -3.81 25.25
C ILE A 105 -4.83 -3.35 26.68
N SER A 106 -5.40 -2.15 26.83
CA SER A 106 -5.85 -1.64 28.13
C SER A 106 -6.94 -2.54 28.73
N ASP A 107 -7.96 -2.88 27.95
CA ASP A 107 -9.09 -3.70 28.40
C ASP A 107 -8.63 -5.11 28.83
N ARG A 108 -7.69 -5.71 28.10
CA ARG A 108 -7.09 -7.00 28.45
C ARG A 108 -6.27 -6.97 29.75
N LYS A 109 -5.60 -5.85 30.06
CA LYS A 109 -4.85 -5.69 31.31
C LYS A 109 -5.76 -5.55 32.54
N ILE A 110 -6.97 -5.02 32.36
CA ILE A 110 -7.97 -4.87 33.43
C ILE A 110 -8.70 -6.20 33.69
N GLY A 111 -8.80 -7.07 32.68
CA GLY A 111 -9.60 -8.30 32.70
C GLY A 111 -8.93 -9.58 33.25
N SER A 112 -7.74 -9.55 33.86
CA SER A 112 -7.20 -10.72 34.59
C SER A 112 -7.65 -10.68 36.05
N PRO A 113 -8.62 -11.52 36.50
CA PRO A 113 -8.86 -11.68 37.92
C PRO A 113 -7.63 -12.38 38.52
N SER A 114 -7.09 -11.79 39.58
CA SER A 114 -6.16 -12.50 40.45
C SER A 114 -6.91 -13.71 41.04
N ILE A 115 -6.47 -14.92 40.70
CA ILE A 115 -6.85 -16.16 41.40
C ILE A 115 -5.88 -16.33 42.58
#